data_AF-A0A4Q5SBM7-F1
#
_entry.id   AF-A0A4Q5SBM7-F1
#
_cell.length_a   1.000
_cell.length_b   1.000
_cell.length_c   1.000
_cell.angle_alpha   90.00
_cell.angle_beta   90.00
_cell.angle_gamma   90.00
#
_symmetry.space_group_name_H-M   'P 1'
#
loop_
_entity.id
_entity.type
_entity.pdbx_description
1 polymer ?
#
loop_
_entity_poly.entity_id
_entity_poly.type
_entity_poly.pdbx_seq_one_letter_code
_entity_poly.pdbx_strand_id
1 'polypeptide(L)'
;MDDVTFAEGLARELELETRASRKCLEGISTDKFDWKPHETSLTFYYIALLVAEIPLWLHSIIKDPDIDFATYPHFEAKNGDELVKHFEENVEKAKTALANVKNGDLDANFSLKNNGQVVYSASKRENLETTINHMVHH
;
A
#
# COMPACT_ATOMS: atom_id res chain seq x y z
N MET A 1 7.42 -6.76 21.63
CA MET A 1 6.90 -7.77 20.68
C MET A 1 8.02 -8.01 19.68
N ASP A 2 8.35 -9.27 19.36
CA ASP A 2 9.37 -9.58 18.35
C ASP A 2 8.86 -9.31 16.92
N ASP A 3 9.69 -9.46 15.88
CA ASP A 3 9.31 -9.10 14.51
C ASP A 3 8.25 -10.06 13.96
N VAL A 4 8.37 -11.34 14.31
CA VAL A 4 7.44 -12.39 13.87
C VAL A 4 6.03 -12.13 14.42
N THR A 5 5.90 -11.95 15.73
CA THR A 5 4.59 -11.68 16.38
C THR A 5 3.98 -10.38 15.86
N PHE A 6 4.82 -9.37 15.58
CA PHE A 6 4.38 -8.11 15.00
C PHE A 6 3.82 -8.29 13.59
N ALA A 7 4.54 -9.00 12.72
CA ALA A 7 4.10 -9.27 11.36
C ALA A 7 2.82 -10.13 11.31
N GLU A 8 2.66 -11.10 12.21
CA GLU A 8 1.42 -11.86 12.37
C GLU A 8 0.23 -10.97 12.79
N GLY A 9 0.49 -9.97 13.64
CA GLY A 9 -0.50 -8.94 14.01
C GLY A 9 -0.98 -8.15 12.79
N LEU A 10 -0.03 -7.57 12.04
CA LEU A 10 -0.32 -6.80 10.84
C LEU A 10 -1.00 -7.64 9.74
N ALA A 11 -0.61 -8.91 9.58
CA ALA A 11 -1.25 -9.80 8.60
C ALA A 11 -2.73 -10.02 8.92
N ARG A 12 -3.10 -10.13 10.21
CA ARG A 12 -4.51 -10.21 10.63
C ARG A 12 -5.25 -8.90 10.39
N GLU A 13 -4.63 -7.76 10.65
CA GLU A 13 -5.22 -6.45 10.40
C GLU A 13 -5.45 -6.23 8.90
N LEU A 14 -4.44 -6.51 8.07
CA LEU A 14 -4.54 -6.45 6.61
C LEU A 14 -5.71 -7.30 6.09
N GLU A 15 -5.88 -8.52 6.59
CA GLU A 15 -7.00 -9.39 6.20
C GLU A 15 -8.37 -8.76 6.53
N LEU A 16 -8.50 -8.16 7.71
CA LEU A 16 -9.76 -7.51 8.14
C LEU A 16 -10.10 -6.31 7.25
N GLU A 17 -9.10 -5.48 6.93
CA GLU A 17 -9.29 -4.26 6.12
C GLU A 17 -9.43 -4.57 4.63
N THR A 18 -8.80 -5.63 4.14
CA THR A 18 -8.84 -6.06 2.72
C THR A 18 -10.28 -6.17 2.22
N ARG A 19 -11.18 -6.77 3.00
CA ARG A 19 -12.57 -6.98 2.57
C ARG A 19 -13.31 -5.67 2.36
N ALA A 20 -13.09 -4.67 3.22
CA ALA A 20 -13.74 -3.37 3.10
C ALA A 20 -13.20 -2.60 1.90
N SER A 21 -11.87 -2.50 1.76
CA SER A 21 -11.21 -1.83 0.65
C SER A 21 -11.57 -2.47 -0.70
N ARG A 22 -11.58 -3.80 -0.78
CA ARG A 22 -12.02 -4.53 -1.98
C ARG A 22 -13.43 -4.15 -2.40
N LYS A 23 -14.37 -4.10 -1.46
CA LYS A 23 -15.77 -3.74 -1.73
C LYS A 23 -15.91 -2.29 -2.23
N CYS A 24 -15.09 -1.37 -1.71
CA CYS A 24 -15.03 0.00 -2.22
C CYS A 24 -14.55 0.03 -3.68
N LEU A 25 -13.49 -0.73 -4.00
CA LEU A 25 -12.94 -0.82 -5.36
C LEU A 25 -13.94 -1.44 -6.37
N GLU A 26 -14.73 -2.43 -5.96
CA GLU A 26 -15.80 -3.02 -6.79
C GLU A 26 -16.89 -2.00 -7.17
N GLY A 27 -17.09 -0.97 -6.34
CA GLY A 27 -18.08 0.07 -6.59
C GLY A 27 -17.61 1.18 -7.53
N ILE A 28 -16.35 1.18 -7.95
CA ILE A 28 -15.78 2.24 -8.77
C ILE A 28 -16.31 2.14 -10.20
N SER A 29 -16.95 3.22 -10.65
CA SER A 29 -17.38 3.35 -12.05
C SER A 29 -16.38 4.15 -12.87
N THR A 30 -16.05 3.64 -14.06
CA THR A 30 -15.03 4.24 -14.95
C THR A 30 -15.42 5.61 -15.48
N ASP A 31 -16.72 5.92 -15.57
CA ASP A 31 -17.21 7.25 -15.97
C ASP A 31 -16.86 8.35 -14.94
N LYS A 32 -16.40 7.97 -13.75
CA LYS A 32 -15.98 8.88 -12.68
C LYS A 32 -14.47 8.97 -12.50
N PHE A 33 -13.66 8.31 -13.34
CA PHE A 33 -12.20 8.31 -13.17
C PHE A 33 -11.60 9.73 -13.11
N ASP A 34 -12.07 10.64 -13.96
CA ASP A 34 -11.62 12.04 -14.00
C ASP A 34 -12.32 12.94 -12.97
N TRP A 35 -13.33 12.42 -12.26
CA TRP A 35 -14.08 13.20 -11.29
C TRP A 35 -13.18 13.65 -10.15
N LYS A 36 -13.39 14.88 -9.70
CA LYS A 36 -12.76 15.47 -8.54
C LYS A 36 -13.81 16.15 -7.67
N PRO A 37 -13.72 16.06 -6.33
CA PRO A 37 -14.57 16.85 -5.44
C PRO A 37 -14.21 18.34 -5.47
N HIS A 38 -12.96 18.68 -5.79
CA HIS A 38 -12.45 20.05 -5.92
C HIS A 38 -11.31 20.09 -6.95
N GLU A 39 -11.07 21.23 -7.61
CA GLU A 39 -10.08 21.36 -8.69
C GLU A 39 -8.66 20.93 -8.29
N THR A 40 -8.30 21.24 -7.04
CA THR A 40 -6.98 20.92 -6.45
C THR A 40 -6.87 19.48 -5.93
N SER A 41 -7.96 18.73 -5.87
CA SER A 41 -7.95 17.34 -5.41
C SER A 41 -7.33 16.42 -6.46
N LEU A 42 -6.87 15.26 -6.01
CA LEU A 42 -6.52 14.14 -6.89
C LEU A 42 -7.78 13.61 -7.58
N THR A 43 -7.61 12.99 -8.75
CA THR A 43 -8.72 12.35 -9.46
C THR A 43 -9.20 11.13 -8.69
N PHE A 44 -10.47 10.78 -8.85
CA PHE A 44 -11.00 9.57 -8.23
C PHE A 44 -10.26 8.30 -8.68
N TYR A 45 -9.84 8.25 -9.95
CA TYR A 45 -8.96 7.20 -10.45
C TYR A 45 -7.68 7.07 -9.63
N TYR A 46 -6.98 8.19 -9.39
CA TYR A 46 -5.71 8.15 -8.67
C TYR A 46 -5.89 7.66 -7.23
N ILE A 47 -6.95 8.09 -6.54
CA ILE A 47 -7.25 7.61 -5.18
C ILE A 47 -7.59 6.11 -5.20
N ALA A 48 -8.41 5.65 -6.14
CA ALA A 48 -8.75 4.23 -6.27
C ALA A 48 -7.52 3.37 -6.59
N LEU A 49 -6.64 3.84 -7.48
CA LEU A 49 -5.36 3.19 -7.78
C LEU A 49 -4.45 3.16 -6.55
N LEU A 50 -4.36 4.26 -5.81
CA LEU A 50 -3.56 4.34 -4.59
C LEU A 50 -4.01 3.30 -3.56
N VAL A 51 -5.32 3.16 -3.32
CA VAL A 51 -5.86 2.10 -2.44
C VAL A 51 -5.49 0.71 -2.96
N ALA A 52 -5.51 0.50 -4.28
CA ALA A 52 -5.11 -0.77 -4.89
C ALA A 52 -3.59 -1.07 -4.74
N GLU A 53 -2.75 -0.05 -4.63
CA GLU A 53 -1.29 -0.17 -4.59
C GLU A 53 -0.69 -0.14 -3.18
N ILE A 54 -1.33 0.50 -2.19
CA ILE A 54 -0.79 0.59 -0.81
C ILE A 54 -0.39 -0.77 -0.22
N PRO A 55 -1.11 -1.90 -0.42
CA PRO A 55 -0.64 -3.19 0.08
C PRO A 55 0.74 -3.59 -0.46
N LEU A 56 1.09 -3.21 -1.69
CA LEU A 56 2.41 -3.47 -2.27
C LEU A 56 3.52 -2.75 -1.50
N TRP A 57 3.24 -1.62 -0.86
CA TRP A 57 4.22 -0.90 -0.06
C TRP A 57 4.62 -1.70 1.18
N LEU A 58 3.73 -2.50 1.78
CA LEU A 58 4.09 -3.41 2.87
C LEU A 58 5.17 -4.41 2.42
N HIS A 59 5.02 -4.96 1.21
CA HIS A 59 6.03 -5.83 0.61
C HIS A 59 7.36 -5.10 0.41
N SER A 60 7.33 -3.91 -0.20
CA SER A 60 8.54 -3.10 -0.45
C SER A 60 9.23 -2.65 0.83
N ILE A 61 8.50 -2.23 1.87
CA ILE A 61 9.10 -1.85 3.16
C ILE A 61 9.87 -3.02 3.77
N ILE A 62 9.36 -4.25 3.64
CA ILE A 62 10.05 -5.44 4.14
C ILE A 62 11.29 -5.75 3.30
N LYS A 63 11.20 -5.67 1.97
CA LYS A 63 12.25 -6.16 1.06
C LYS A 63 13.32 -5.14 0.68
N ASP A 64 12.94 -3.89 0.61
CA ASP A 64 13.76 -2.81 0.05
C ASP A 64 14.18 -1.82 1.15
N PRO A 65 15.26 -1.05 0.92
CA PRO A 65 15.66 0.03 1.82
C PRO A 65 14.83 1.31 1.61
N ASP A 66 14.23 1.48 0.42
CA ASP A 66 13.49 2.68 0.06
C ASP A 66 12.53 2.48 -1.11
N ILE A 67 11.61 3.44 -1.26
CA ILE A 67 10.82 3.69 -2.47
C ILE A 67 11.12 5.12 -2.92
N ASP A 68 11.26 5.32 -4.23
CA ASP A 68 11.30 6.65 -4.83
C ASP A 68 10.03 6.92 -5.64
N PHE A 69 9.22 7.88 -5.17
CA PHE A 69 7.95 8.24 -5.80
C PHE A 69 8.09 8.80 -7.21
N ALA A 70 9.24 9.38 -7.56
CA ALA A 70 9.45 9.89 -8.92
C ALA A 70 9.59 8.77 -9.96
N THR A 71 9.99 7.57 -9.50
CA THR A 71 10.25 6.41 -10.37
C THR A 71 9.39 5.20 -10.04
N TYR A 72 8.52 5.30 -9.02
CA TYR A 72 7.69 4.18 -8.60
C TYR A 72 6.70 3.84 -9.73
N PRO A 73 6.71 2.58 -10.22
CA PRO A 73 5.84 2.19 -11.31
C PRO A 73 4.40 2.13 -10.81
N HIS A 74 3.49 2.75 -11.57
CA HIS A 74 2.06 2.70 -11.31
C HIS A 74 1.36 1.79 -12.32
N PHE A 75 0.39 1.03 -11.86
CA PHE A 75 -0.45 0.23 -12.74
C PHE A 75 -1.44 1.13 -13.51
N GLU A 76 -1.68 0.82 -14.78
CA GLU A 76 -2.65 1.52 -15.62
C GLU A 76 -3.93 0.68 -15.72
N ALA A 77 -4.82 0.83 -14.75
CA ALA A 77 -6.08 0.11 -14.73
C ALA A 77 -7.09 0.73 -15.70
N LYS A 78 -7.72 -0.10 -16.54
CA LYS A 78 -8.71 0.33 -17.52
C LYS A 78 -10.14 0.34 -16.97
N ASN A 79 -10.38 -0.38 -15.87
CA ASN A 79 -11.70 -0.53 -15.26
C ASN A 79 -11.60 -0.97 -13.80
N GLY A 80 -12.75 -0.99 -13.11
CA GLY A 80 -12.88 -1.42 -11.72
C GLY A 80 -12.43 -2.87 -11.48
N ASP A 81 -12.71 -3.79 -12.41
CA ASP A 81 -12.29 -5.19 -12.26
C ASP A 81 -10.76 -5.32 -12.28
N GLU A 82 -10.07 -4.54 -13.11
CA GLU A 82 -8.61 -4.48 -13.14
C GLU A 82 -8.04 -3.87 -11.85
N LEU A 83 -8.68 -2.85 -11.25
CA LEU A 83 -8.29 -2.32 -9.94
C LEU A 83 -8.43 -3.37 -8.82
N VAL A 84 -9.56 -4.08 -8.79
CA VAL A 84 -9.83 -5.14 -7.81
C VAL A 84 -8.81 -6.27 -7.94
N LYS A 85 -8.54 -6.73 -9.16
CA LYS A 85 -7.54 -7.77 -9.41
C LYS A 85 -6.14 -7.32 -8.98
N HIS A 86 -5.76 -6.08 -9.32
CA HIS A 86 -4.47 -5.54 -8.94
C HIS A 86 -4.30 -5.43 -7.42
N PHE A 87 -5.35 -4.98 -6.73
CA PHE A 87 -5.40 -4.93 -5.27
C PHE A 87 -5.23 -6.33 -4.65
N GLU A 88 -5.96 -7.34 -5.12
CA GLU A 88 -5.84 -8.72 -4.64
C GLU A 88 -4.41 -9.26 -4.83
N GLU A 89 -3.80 -9.05 -5.99
CA GLU A 89 -2.41 -9.45 -6.25
C GLU A 89 -1.43 -8.75 -5.28
N ASN A 90 -1.65 -7.48 -4.96
CA ASN A 90 -0.80 -6.73 -4.04
C ASN A 90 -1.00 -7.15 -2.58
N VAL A 91 -2.23 -7.45 -2.17
CA VAL A 91 -2.54 -8.02 -0.85
C VAL A 91 -1.85 -9.37 -0.67
N GLU A 92 -1.87 -10.25 -1.68
CA GLU A 92 -1.21 -11.55 -1.58
C GLU A 92 0.32 -11.42 -1.49
N LYS A 93 0.93 -10.46 -2.20
CA LYS A 93 2.36 -10.13 -2.03
C LYS A 93 2.66 -9.64 -0.62
N ALA A 94 1.81 -8.77 -0.07
CA ALA A 94 1.95 -8.23 1.28
C ALA A 94 1.86 -9.33 2.35
N LYS A 95 0.83 -10.19 2.27
CA LYS A 95 0.66 -11.35 3.15
C LYS A 95 1.86 -12.27 3.09
N THR A 96 2.34 -12.58 1.87
CA THR A 96 3.52 -13.42 1.68
C THR A 96 4.76 -12.78 2.29
N ALA A 97 4.94 -11.47 2.17
CA ALA A 97 6.07 -10.77 2.76
C ALA A 97 6.02 -10.82 4.30
N LEU A 98 4.85 -10.49 4.89
CA LEU A 98 4.63 -10.52 6.33
C LEU A 98 4.83 -11.92 6.92
N ALA A 99 4.30 -12.96 6.28
CA ALA A 99 4.45 -14.35 6.73
C ALA A 99 5.90 -14.86 6.72
N ASN A 100 6.79 -14.19 5.99
CA ASN A 100 8.21 -14.56 5.87
C ASN A 100 9.14 -13.69 6.72
N VAL A 101 8.61 -12.75 7.50
CA VAL A 101 9.40 -11.90 8.41
C VAL A 101 10.08 -12.77 9.47
N LYS A 102 11.35 -12.49 9.73
CA LYS A 102 12.17 -13.09 10.79
C LYS A 102 12.66 -11.99 11.73
N ASN A 103 13.04 -12.39 12.94
CA ASN A 103 13.65 -11.47 13.90
C ASN A 103 14.91 -10.83 13.35
N GLY A 104 14.94 -9.49 13.32
CA GLY A 104 16.00 -8.65 12.79
C GLY A 104 15.69 -8.07 11.41
N ASP A 105 14.66 -8.56 10.69
CA ASP A 105 14.33 -8.06 9.35
C ASP A 105 13.79 -6.62 9.39
N LEU A 106 13.23 -6.20 10.53
CA LEU A 106 12.56 -4.91 10.69
C LEU A 106 13.35 -3.89 11.51
N ASP A 107 14.61 -4.20 11.88
CA ASP A 107 15.47 -3.34 12.69
C ASP A 107 15.99 -2.11 11.92
N ALA A 108 16.04 -2.21 10.59
CA ALA A 108 16.52 -1.15 9.73
C ALA A 108 15.46 -0.06 9.51
N ASN A 109 15.92 1.10 9.03
CA ASN A 109 15.03 2.12 8.52
C ASN A 109 14.58 1.80 7.08
N PHE A 110 13.41 2.33 6.74
CA PHE A 110 12.93 2.45 5.37
C PHE A 110 12.74 3.93 5.05
N SER A 111 13.07 4.32 3.82
CA SER A 111 13.00 5.72 3.39
C SER A 111 12.09 5.92 2.19
N LEU A 112 11.37 7.03 2.19
CA LEU A 112 10.66 7.53 1.01
C LEU A 112 11.52 8.61 0.36
N LYS A 113 11.68 8.50 -0.96
CA LYS A 113 12.44 9.43 -1.79
C LYS A 113 11.56 10.09 -2.84
N ASN A 114 12.04 11.22 -3.34
CA ASN A 114 11.52 11.87 -4.53
C ASN A 114 12.71 12.37 -5.35
N ASN A 115 12.91 11.80 -6.55
CA ASN A 115 14.04 12.11 -7.42
C ASN A 115 15.40 11.93 -6.71
N GLY A 116 15.55 10.83 -6.00
CA GLY A 116 16.75 10.44 -5.24
C GLY A 116 16.90 11.13 -3.89
N GLN A 117 16.10 12.16 -3.59
CA GLN A 117 16.17 12.88 -2.32
C GLN A 117 15.28 12.22 -1.27
N VAL A 118 15.84 11.90 -0.10
CA VAL A 118 15.06 11.40 1.04
C VAL A 118 14.14 12.50 1.54
N VAL A 119 12.83 12.24 1.50
CA VAL A 119 11.79 13.15 2.00
C VAL A 119 11.21 12.68 3.33
N TYR A 120 11.33 11.38 3.64
CA TYR A 120 10.91 10.79 4.91
C TYR A 120 11.74 9.54 5.19
N SER A 121 12.04 9.27 6.47
CA SER A 121 12.72 8.06 6.91
C SER A 121 12.31 7.72 8.34
N ALA A 122 11.96 6.47 8.57
CA ALA A 122 11.61 5.94 9.88
C ALA A 122 11.93 4.44 9.94
N SER A 123 11.75 3.82 11.10
CA SER A 123 11.95 2.36 11.22
C SER A 123 11.00 1.60 10.28
N LYS A 124 11.39 0.41 9.81
CA LYS A 124 10.51 -0.45 9.02
C LYS A 124 9.21 -0.75 9.76
N ARG A 125 9.27 -0.99 11.07
CA ARG A 125 8.08 -1.22 11.92
C ARG A 125 7.10 -0.07 11.86
N GLU A 126 7.56 1.15 12.07
CA GLU A 126 6.72 2.36 12.03
C GLU A 126 6.10 2.58 10.64
N ASN A 127 6.88 2.38 9.57
CA ASN A 127 6.36 2.45 8.21
C ASN A 127 5.26 1.39 7.96
N LEU A 128 5.45 0.16 8.44
CA LEU A 128 4.45 -0.90 8.28
C LEU A 128 3.15 -0.59 9.03
N GLU A 129 3.21 -0.13 10.28
CA GLU A 129 2.03 0.25 11.07
C GLU A 129 1.25 1.39 10.39
N THR A 130 1.96 2.41 9.93
CA THR A 130 1.33 3.59 9.30
C THR A 130 0.78 3.30 7.92
N THR A 131 1.34 2.31 7.19
CA THR A 131 0.89 1.96 5.83
C THR A 131 -0.53 1.38 5.82
N ILE A 132 -0.90 0.52 6.77
CA ILE A 132 -2.28 0.00 6.84
C ILE A 132 -3.26 1.13 7.19
N ASN A 133 -2.89 2.00 8.14
CA ASN A 133 -3.68 3.19 8.48
C ASN A 133 -3.87 4.12 7.27
N HIS A 134 -2.85 4.28 6.43
CA HIS A 134 -2.92 5.06 5.20
C HIS A 134 -3.89 4.44 4.19
N MET A 135 -3.93 3.11 4.07
CA MET A 135 -4.93 2.42 3.25
C MET A 135 -6.35 2.68 3.76
N VAL A 136 -6.57 2.59 5.08
CA VAL A 136 -7.89 2.80 5.71
C VAL A 136 -8.35 4.26 5.63
N HIS A 137 -7.40 5.20 5.65
CA HIS A 137 -7.69 6.62 5.49
C HIS A 137 -8.30 6.96 4.12
N HIS A 138 -7.89 6.24 3.07
CA HIS A 138 -8.30 6.45 1.69
C HIS A 138 -9.55 5.64 1.32
#